data_AF-A0A943R673-F1
#
_entry.id   AF-A0A943R673-F1
#
_cell.length_a   1.000
_cell.length_b   1.000
_cell.length_c   1.000
_cell.angle_alpha   90.00
_cell.angle_beta   90.00
_cell.angle_gamma   90.00
#
_symmetry.space_group_name_H-M   'P 1'
#
loop_
_entity.id
_entity.type
_entity.pdbx_description
1 polymer ?
#
loop_
_entity_poly.entity_id
_entity_poly.type
_entity_poly.pdbx_seq_one_letter_code
_entity_poly.pdbx_strand_id
1 'polypeptide(L)'
;AFQGKKVLMMPLFDANNLPYMEKYISSVSFQLTGENDWNSIIPFTPANSTEHAFQLERPTWYDFYDLIQSSYCFGSFEPLNLSSDGETAVFYLDSAIRESAELSDLSAVISFYNYYVDVFGSNLEKPVVLLRTNEDGESSILSGVGGEGAAISLSMYTPDACQTMSRTLYHAFFDSKVHARNLHYQPNEWLYRGLGDRYINASADALPQELKDLYGIEVQDNLNTRYMKYLFVSLKDPTMAALSSDMEGSMAAGQEDFYFNVKVPLILETIESFTSQTQENALLHYLMELPQHQDVNISRLMQDLLGENEAMVRAYFSGTSFIPNYWNLSAQNWSPEYTVNLLASYEDNLSALFDQQYVLYPYDPVFLIETDQLKQEIEERGLSFATPEVEQLVKNYSETLYLLLMQNALRADLCGIEDPGAAGVKTELNSQENGQIWADYVTSVGIEESI
;
A
#
# COMPACT_ATOMS: atom_id res chain seq x y z
N ALA A 1 -20.87 17.54 -5.90
CA ALA A 1 -19.97 16.66 -6.66
C ALA A 1 -20.18 15.21 -6.22
N PHE A 2 -19.94 14.22 -7.08
CA PHE A 2 -20.07 12.80 -6.74
C PHE A 2 -19.11 11.93 -7.54
N GLN A 3 -18.85 10.72 -7.03
CA GLN A 3 -18.10 9.68 -7.73
C GLN A 3 -19.04 8.79 -8.54
N GLY A 4 -18.66 8.45 -9.77
CA GLY A 4 -19.43 7.59 -10.67
C GLY A 4 -19.96 6.32 -9.98
N LYS A 5 -19.08 5.53 -9.35
CA LYS A 5 -19.44 4.26 -8.70
C LYS A 5 -20.43 4.38 -7.54
N LYS A 6 -20.58 5.57 -6.95
CA LYS A 6 -21.52 5.81 -5.84
C LYS A 6 -22.93 6.14 -6.33
N VAL A 7 -23.08 6.58 -7.59
CA VAL A 7 -24.34 7.13 -8.12
C VAL A 7 -24.80 6.39 -9.37
N LEU A 8 -23.89 6.07 -10.28
CA LEU A 8 -24.17 5.41 -11.54
C LEU A 8 -24.23 3.90 -11.32
N MET A 9 -25.38 3.30 -11.65
CA MET A 9 -25.52 1.84 -11.67
C MET A 9 -24.89 1.30 -12.95
N MET A 10 -23.60 1.00 -12.87
CA MET A 10 -22.82 0.51 -14.01
C MET A 10 -22.58 -1.00 -13.90
N PRO A 11 -22.66 -1.74 -15.00
CA PRO A 11 -22.25 -3.14 -15.03
C PRO A 11 -20.75 -3.27 -14.69
N LEU A 12 -20.43 -4.22 -13.80
CA LEU A 12 -19.06 -4.59 -13.47
C LEU A 12 -18.56 -5.59 -14.50
N PHE A 13 -17.52 -5.21 -15.24
CA PHE A 13 -16.91 -6.06 -16.26
C PHE A 13 -15.58 -6.60 -15.74
N ASP A 14 -15.57 -7.90 -15.44
CA ASP A 14 -14.35 -8.67 -15.23
C ASP A 14 -13.89 -9.31 -16.56
N ALA A 15 -12.78 -10.05 -16.51
CA ALA A 15 -12.24 -10.75 -17.67
C ALA A 15 -13.26 -11.73 -18.30
N ASN A 16 -14.18 -12.28 -17.52
CA ASN A 16 -15.20 -13.23 -17.99
C ASN A 16 -16.34 -12.55 -18.76
N ASN A 17 -16.71 -11.33 -18.37
CA ASN A 17 -17.86 -10.63 -18.92
C ASN A 17 -17.50 -9.55 -19.96
N LEU A 18 -16.22 -9.19 -20.07
CA LEU A 18 -15.70 -8.23 -21.03
C LEU A 18 -16.11 -8.53 -22.50
N PRO A 19 -16.01 -9.76 -23.04
CA PRO A 19 -16.38 -10.02 -24.43
C PRO A 19 -17.87 -9.74 -24.73
N TYR A 20 -18.71 -9.75 -23.70
CA TYR A 20 -20.13 -9.45 -23.83
C TYR A 20 -20.40 -7.93 -23.84
N MET A 21 -19.60 -7.14 -23.14
CA MET A 21 -19.70 -5.67 -23.13
C MET A 21 -19.57 -5.11 -24.55
N GLU A 22 -18.46 -5.41 -25.23
CA GLU A 22 -18.18 -4.92 -26.59
C GLU A 22 -19.24 -5.39 -27.60
N LYS A 23 -19.88 -6.53 -27.32
CA LYS A 23 -20.89 -7.13 -28.19
C LYS A 23 -22.28 -6.53 -28.00
N TYR A 24 -22.65 -6.15 -26.77
CA TYR A 24 -24.03 -5.79 -26.43
C TYR A 24 -24.24 -4.32 -26.07
N ILE A 25 -23.18 -3.56 -25.77
CA ILE A 25 -23.29 -2.14 -25.44
C ILE A 25 -22.85 -1.31 -26.64
N SER A 26 -23.82 -0.73 -27.34
CA SER A 26 -23.55 0.12 -28.51
C SER A 26 -23.23 1.57 -28.17
N SER A 27 -23.73 2.07 -27.04
CA SER A 27 -23.58 3.48 -26.64
C SER A 27 -23.88 3.66 -25.16
N VAL A 28 -23.22 4.63 -24.53
CA VAL A 28 -23.53 5.12 -23.18
C VAL A 28 -23.68 6.63 -23.25
N SER A 29 -24.73 7.16 -22.62
CA SER A 29 -24.98 8.61 -22.55
C SER A 29 -25.23 9.02 -21.11
N PHE A 30 -24.67 10.15 -20.72
CA PHE A 30 -24.95 10.81 -19.45
C PHE A 30 -25.55 12.19 -19.73
N GLN A 31 -26.54 12.57 -18.93
CA GLN A 31 -27.08 13.92 -18.93
C GLN A 31 -27.56 14.27 -17.53
N LEU A 32 -27.05 15.36 -16.97
CA LEU A 32 -27.63 15.97 -15.78
C LEU A 32 -28.65 17.04 -16.19
N THR A 33 -29.86 16.95 -15.65
CA THR A 33 -30.88 18.01 -15.76
C THR A 33 -30.91 18.79 -14.45
N GLY A 34 -30.48 20.06 -14.45
CA GLY A 34 -30.29 20.86 -13.22
C GLY A 34 -30.13 22.36 -13.48
N GLU A 35 -29.62 23.11 -12.51
CA GLU A 35 -29.43 24.58 -12.58
C GLU A 35 -28.59 24.99 -13.80
N ASN A 36 -29.18 25.79 -14.69
CA ASN A 36 -28.57 26.18 -15.98
C ASN A 36 -27.33 27.07 -15.85
N ASP A 37 -27.03 27.57 -14.65
CA ASP A 37 -25.95 28.54 -14.40
C ASP A 37 -24.68 27.89 -13.83
N TRP A 38 -24.69 26.56 -13.61
CA TRP A 38 -23.51 25.84 -13.13
C TRP A 38 -22.61 25.45 -14.29
N ASN A 39 -21.30 25.47 -14.08
CA ASN A 39 -20.37 24.78 -14.96
C ASN A 39 -20.25 23.32 -14.53
N SER A 40 -19.76 22.48 -15.45
CA SER A 40 -19.47 21.08 -15.25
C SER A 40 -17.97 20.81 -15.37
N ILE A 41 -17.48 19.89 -14.55
CA ILE A 41 -16.22 19.21 -14.73
C ILE A 41 -16.57 17.73 -14.60
N ILE A 42 -16.84 17.09 -15.75
CA ILE A 42 -17.26 15.68 -15.86
C ILE A 42 -16.42 14.96 -16.93
N PRO A 43 -16.32 13.62 -16.88
CA PRO A 43 -15.53 12.84 -17.83
C PRO A 43 -15.94 13.10 -19.28
N PHE A 44 -14.98 12.98 -20.22
CA PHE A 44 -15.20 13.10 -21.68
C PHE A 44 -15.76 14.44 -22.17
N THR A 45 -15.76 15.48 -21.33
CA THR A 45 -16.16 16.84 -21.70
C THR A 45 -15.01 17.82 -21.43
N PRO A 46 -14.92 18.94 -22.16
CA PRO A 46 -14.00 20.01 -21.80
C PRO A 46 -14.22 20.47 -20.35
N ALA A 47 -13.13 20.66 -19.61
CA ALA A 47 -13.21 21.09 -18.21
C ALA A 47 -13.88 22.47 -18.08
N ASN A 48 -14.69 22.60 -17.03
CA ASN A 48 -15.39 23.84 -16.64
C ASN A 48 -16.31 24.37 -17.76
N SER A 49 -17.01 23.45 -18.43
CA SER A 49 -17.93 23.76 -19.54
C SER A 49 -19.36 23.98 -19.06
N THR A 50 -20.19 24.59 -19.89
CA THR A 50 -21.65 24.65 -19.66
C THR A 50 -22.37 23.38 -20.16
N GLU A 51 -21.63 22.38 -20.65
CA GLU A 51 -22.18 21.12 -21.14
C GLU A 51 -22.32 20.12 -20.00
N HIS A 52 -23.52 19.64 -19.74
CA HIS A 52 -23.81 18.69 -18.64
C HIS A 52 -24.07 17.27 -19.15
N ALA A 53 -23.54 16.95 -20.33
CA ALA A 53 -23.84 15.69 -21.01
C ALA A 53 -22.66 15.24 -21.86
N PHE A 54 -22.56 13.92 -22.05
CA PHE A 54 -21.69 13.30 -23.03
C PHE A 54 -22.37 12.06 -23.61
N GLN A 55 -21.86 11.60 -24.75
CA GLN A 55 -22.25 10.35 -25.38
C GLN A 55 -21.00 9.64 -25.90
N LEU A 56 -20.83 8.40 -25.47
CA LEU A 56 -19.79 7.50 -25.93
C LEU A 56 -20.41 6.45 -26.83
N GLU A 57 -19.81 6.26 -28.00
CA GLU A 57 -20.20 5.22 -28.96
C GLU A 57 -19.25 4.03 -28.81
N ARG A 58 -19.84 2.83 -28.67
CA ARG A 58 -19.12 1.56 -28.47
C ARG A 58 -18.07 1.64 -27.35
N PRO A 59 -18.50 1.95 -26.11
CA PRO A 59 -17.60 2.08 -24.98
C PRO A 59 -16.83 0.77 -24.75
N THR A 60 -15.55 0.94 -24.43
CA THR A 60 -14.63 -0.10 -24.00
C THR A 60 -14.63 -0.22 -22.48
N TRP A 61 -13.83 -1.15 -21.95
CA TRP A 61 -13.68 -1.32 -20.51
C TRP A 61 -13.08 -0.07 -19.86
N TYR A 62 -12.14 0.58 -20.56
CA TYR A 62 -11.48 1.80 -20.10
C TYR A 62 -12.49 2.92 -19.90
N ASP A 63 -13.38 3.11 -20.88
CA ASP A 63 -14.46 4.08 -20.76
C ASP A 63 -15.34 3.81 -19.54
N PHE A 64 -15.72 2.55 -19.30
CA PHE A 64 -16.50 2.19 -18.11
C PHE A 64 -15.72 2.41 -16.81
N TYR A 65 -14.44 2.05 -16.78
CA TYR A 65 -13.58 2.27 -15.62
C TYR A 65 -13.50 3.77 -15.29
N ASP A 66 -13.26 4.63 -16.28
CA ASP A 66 -13.22 6.08 -16.10
C ASP A 66 -14.57 6.65 -15.67
N LEU A 67 -15.68 6.18 -16.25
CA LEU A 67 -17.02 6.58 -15.83
C LEU A 67 -17.32 6.24 -14.37
N ILE A 68 -16.81 5.11 -13.88
CA ILE A 68 -17.00 4.60 -12.52
C ILE A 68 -16.10 5.32 -11.52
N GLN A 69 -14.83 5.52 -11.85
CA GLN A 69 -13.84 6.02 -10.89
C GLN A 69 -13.75 7.54 -10.84
N SER A 70 -13.92 8.21 -11.98
CA SER A 70 -13.73 9.65 -12.11
C SER A 70 -14.80 10.47 -11.39
N SER A 71 -14.47 11.75 -11.22
CA SER A 71 -15.34 12.72 -10.54
C SER A 71 -16.35 13.41 -11.44
N TYR A 72 -17.51 13.72 -10.87
CA TYR A 72 -18.56 14.51 -11.50
C TYR A 72 -18.84 15.74 -10.64
N CYS A 73 -18.37 16.90 -11.12
CA CYS A 73 -18.44 18.17 -10.42
C CYS A 73 -19.35 19.14 -11.17
N PHE A 74 -20.23 19.81 -10.42
CA PHE A 74 -21.13 20.83 -10.94
C PHE A 74 -21.16 22.00 -9.97
N GLY A 75 -21.01 23.22 -10.47
CA GLY A 75 -20.97 24.43 -9.65
C GLY A 75 -20.19 25.57 -10.29
N SER A 76 -19.75 26.52 -9.46
CA SER A 76 -18.88 27.61 -9.87
C SER A 76 -17.44 27.27 -9.51
N PHE A 77 -16.56 27.23 -10.51
CA PHE A 77 -15.18 26.84 -10.35
C PHE A 77 -14.23 27.90 -10.93
N GLU A 78 -13.22 28.26 -10.16
CA GLU A 78 -12.16 29.16 -10.59
C GLU A 78 -10.91 28.35 -10.98
N PRO A 79 -10.30 28.61 -12.16
CA PRO A 79 -9.05 27.97 -12.51
C PRO A 79 -7.95 28.41 -11.54
N LEU A 80 -7.21 27.45 -11.03
CA LEU A 80 -6.14 27.67 -10.06
C LEU A 80 -4.80 27.46 -10.79
N ASN A 81 -4.04 28.55 -10.95
CA ASN A 81 -2.74 28.51 -11.60
C ASN A 81 -1.68 28.04 -10.61
N LEU A 82 -1.30 26.77 -10.71
CA LEU A 82 -0.25 26.16 -9.87
C LEU A 82 1.13 26.10 -10.51
N SER A 83 1.27 26.51 -11.77
CA SER A 83 2.53 26.36 -12.51
C SER A 83 3.57 27.44 -12.18
N SER A 84 4.84 27.05 -12.03
CA SER A 84 6.01 27.93 -12.17
C SER A 84 6.36 28.24 -13.65
N ASP A 85 5.95 27.39 -14.59
CA ASP A 85 6.50 27.34 -15.96
C ASP A 85 5.50 27.76 -17.07
N GLY A 86 4.34 28.30 -16.70
CA GLY A 86 3.43 28.97 -17.65
C GLY A 86 2.41 28.10 -18.39
N GLU A 87 2.32 26.80 -18.11
CA GLU A 87 1.19 25.97 -18.54
C GLU A 87 -0.03 26.18 -17.63
N THR A 88 -1.17 26.56 -18.23
CA THR A 88 -2.35 27.06 -17.50
C THR A 88 -3.25 25.90 -17.02
N ALA A 89 -3.60 25.96 -15.73
CA ALA A 89 -4.58 25.21 -14.92
C ALA A 89 -5.11 23.83 -15.38
N VAL A 90 -4.65 22.79 -14.67
CA VAL A 90 -5.37 21.52 -14.46
C VAL A 90 -6.23 21.57 -13.19
N PHE A 91 -6.01 22.56 -12.32
CA PHE A 91 -6.72 22.67 -11.05
C PHE A 91 -7.88 23.65 -11.11
N TYR A 92 -8.96 23.31 -10.44
CA TYR A 92 -10.13 24.14 -10.27
C TYR A 92 -10.50 24.23 -8.79
N LEU A 93 -10.70 25.43 -8.28
CA LEU A 93 -11.14 25.67 -6.92
C LEU A 93 -12.64 25.96 -6.89
N ASP A 94 -13.39 25.31 -6.01
CA ASP A 94 -14.77 25.70 -5.72
C ASP A 94 -14.79 27.16 -5.26
N SER A 95 -15.50 28.02 -5.99
CA SER A 95 -15.55 29.46 -5.72
C SER A 95 -16.01 29.77 -4.28
N ALA A 96 -16.74 28.86 -3.63
CA ALA A 96 -17.22 29.00 -2.25
C ALA A 96 -16.09 29.06 -1.21
N ILE A 97 -14.91 28.50 -1.50
CA ILE A 97 -13.77 28.46 -0.57
C ILE A 97 -12.60 29.33 -1.01
N ARG A 98 -12.78 30.15 -2.05
CA ARG A 98 -11.72 31.03 -2.56
C ARG A 98 -11.07 31.90 -1.49
N GLU A 99 -11.90 32.49 -0.62
CA GLU A 99 -11.43 33.41 0.42
C GLU A 99 -10.99 32.69 1.71
N SER A 100 -11.39 31.43 1.89
CA SER A 100 -11.10 30.64 3.10
C SER A 100 -10.04 29.56 2.92
N ALA A 101 -9.62 29.28 1.68
CA ALA A 101 -8.59 28.28 1.40
C ALA A 101 -7.24 28.70 2.04
N GLU A 102 -6.67 27.81 2.84
CA GLU A 102 -5.39 28.07 3.49
C GLU A 102 -4.22 27.98 2.49
N LEU A 103 -3.26 28.90 2.61
CA LEU A 103 -2.07 28.90 1.74
C LEU A 103 -1.16 27.69 2.00
N SER A 104 -1.11 27.21 3.23
CA SER A 104 -0.43 25.95 3.62
C SER A 104 -1.01 24.77 2.86
N ASP A 105 -2.35 24.67 2.83
CA ASP A 105 -3.04 23.58 2.15
C ASP A 105 -2.76 23.60 0.65
N LEU A 106 -2.87 24.76 0.02
CA LEU A 106 -2.52 24.91 -1.40
C LEU A 106 -1.04 24.59 -1.66
N SER A 107 -0.14 24.99 -0.76
CA SER A 107 1.29 24.70 -0.89
C SER A 107 1.58 23.19 -0.81
N ALA A 108 0.92 22.46 0.09
CA ALA A 108 1.05 21.00 0.18
C ALA A 108 0.51 20.30 -1.08
N VAL A 109 -0.64 20.74 -1.62
CA VAL A 109 -1.17 20.22 -2.89
C VAL A 109 -0.16 20.42 -4.03
N ILE A 110 0.47 21.59 -4.12
CA ILE A 110 1.50 21.88 -5.13
C ILE A 110 2.72 20.98 -4.93
N SER A 111 3.20 20.80 -3.70
CA SER A 111 4.34 19.94 -3.40
C SER A 111 4.08 18.49 -3.83
N PHE A 112 2.91 17.94 -3.52
CA PHE A 112 2.53 16.61 -3.99
C PHE A 112 2.39 16.53 -5.51
N TYR A 113 1.73 17.53 -6.12
CA TYR A 113 1.57 17.56 -7.57
C TYR A 113 2.93 17.57 -8.28
N ASN A 114 3.85 18.45 -7.87
CA ASN A 114 5.18 18.54 -8.46
C ASN A 114 5.98 17.24 -8.27
N TYR A 115 5.89 16.62 -7.10
CA TYR A 115 6.49 15.30 -6.87
C TYR A 115 6.00 14.27 -7.90
N TYR A 116 4.70 14.22 -8.17
CA TYR A 116 4.16 13.28 -9.16
C TYR A 116 4.46 13.69 -10.61
N VAL A 117 4.58 14.99 -10.92
CA VAL A 117 5.08 15.44 -12.23
C VAL A 117 6.49 14.91 -12.47
N ASP A 118 7.36 14.97 -11.47
CA ASP A 118 8.73 14.46 -11.56
C ASP A 118 8.75 12.93 -11.74
N VAL A 119 7.97 12.21 -10.92
CA VAL A 119 7.89 10.73 -10.97
C VAL A 119 7.32 10.22 -12.30
N PHE A 120 6.26 10.85 -12.79
CA PHE A 120 5.57 10.44 -14.02
C PHE A 120 6.04 11.20 -15.26
N GLY A 121 7.06 12.06 -15.16
CA GLY A 121 7.72 12.76 -16.27
C GLY A 121 6.89 13.77 -17.07
N SER A 122 5.65 14.08 -16.68
CA SER A 122 4.82 15.10 -17.36
C SER A 122 3.63 15.54 -16.50
N ASN A 123 3.00 16.65 -16.85
CA ASN A 123 1.80 17.18 -16.20
C ASN A 123 0.58 16.24 -16.36
N LEU A 124 -0.42 16.42 -15.49
CA LEU A 124 -1.75 15.86 -15.70
C LEU A 124 -2.43 16.56 -16.89
N GLU A 125 -3.12 15.80 -17.72
CA GLU A 125 -3.93 16.37 -18.81
C GLU A 125 -5.37 16.67 -18.38
N LYS A 126 -5.79 16.12 -17.22
CA LYS A 126 -7.19 16.02 -16.81
C LYS A 126 -7.42 16.69 -15.46
N PRO A 127 -8.57 17.37 -15.27
CA PRO A 127 -8.73 18.34 -14.20
C PRO A 127 -8.78 17.71 -12.80
N VAL A 128 -8.25 18.44 -11.83
CA VAL A 128 -8.38 18.18 -10.39
C VAL A 128 -9.19 19.30 -9.75
N VAL A 129 -10.31 18.96 -9.11
CA VAL A 129 -11.19 19.93 -8.46
C VAL A 129 -10.99 19.91 -6.95
N LEU A 130 -10.58 21.05 -6.39
CA LEU A 130 -10.46 21.30 -4.96
C LEU A 130 -11.80 21.83 -4.45
N LEU A 131 -12.49 20.99 -3.69
CA LEU A 131 -13.84 21.25 -3.20
C LEU A 131 -13.83 21.86 -1.80
N ARG A 132 -14.95 22.48 -1.42
CA ARG A 132 -15.30 22.75 -0.03
C ARG A 132 -15.53 21.46 0.78
N THR A 133 -15.60 21.56 2.11
CA THR A 133 -16.15 20.51 2.97
C THR A 133 -17.67 20.41 2.83
N ASN A 134 -18.26 19.33 3.35
CA ASN A 134 -19.70 19.13 3.31
C ASN A 134 -20.47 20.17 4.16
N GLU A 135 -21.80 20.15 4.13
CA GLU A 135 -22.63 21.13 4.85
C GLU A 135 -22.41 21.15 6.38
N ASP A 136 -21.88 20.07 6.95
CA ASP A 136 -21.48 20.00 8.35
C ASP A 136 -20.19 20.76 8.67
N GLY A 137 -19.48 21.24 7.64
CA GLY A 137 -18.22 21.98 7.75
C GLY A 137 -17.00 21.11 8.04
N GLU A 138 -17.18 19.83 8.35
CA GLU A 138 -16.12 18.93 8.84
C GLU A 138 -15.87 17.75 7.89
N SER A 139 -16.89 17.24 7.21
CA SER A 139 -16.76 16.06 6.38
C SER A 139 -16.11 16.38 5.03
N SER A 140 -15.00 15.72 4.73
CA SER A 140 -14.38 15.77 3.41
C SER A 140 -15.22 15.08 2.34
N ILE A 141 -15.37 15.73 1.19
CA ILE A 141 -16.00 15.20 0.00
C ILE A 141 -14.90 14.56 -0.86
N LEU A 142 -14.92 13.23 -0.98
CA LEU A 142 -14.17 12.51 -2.01
C LEU A 142 -15.12 12.16 -3.16
N SER A 143 -15.03 12.92 -4.25
CA SER A 143 -15.94 12.83 -5.40
C SER A 143 -15.41 11.94 -6.52
N GLY A 144 -14.34 11.20 -6.31
CA GLY A 144 -13.79 10.27 -7.30
C GLY A 144 -12.42 10.68 -7.82
N VAL A 145 -11.70 9.70 -8.33
CA VAL A 145 -10.36 9.80 -8.89
C VAL A 145 -10.22 8.73 -9.95
N GLY A 146 -9.84 9.12 -11.16
CA GLY A 146 -9.63 8.23 -12.30
C GLY A 146 -8.94 8.97 -13.44
N GLY A 147 -8.79 8.29 -14.58
CA GLY A 147 -8.08 8.81 -15.74
C GLY A 147 -8.71 10.04 -16.37
N GLU A 148 -10.00 10.32 -16.11
CA GLU A 148 -10.73 11.46 -16.69
C GLU A 148 -10.94 12.63 -15.71
N GLY A 149 -10.39 12.55 -14.49
CA GLY A 149 -10.38 13.67 -13.54
C GLY A 149 -10.62 13.24 -12.10
N ALA A 150 -10.24 14.13 -11.19
CA ALA A 150 -10.32 13.89 -9.75
C ALA A 150 -10.97 15.07 -9.02
N ALA A 151 -11.61 14.80 -7.88
CA ALA A 151 -12.13 15.85 -7.04
C ALA A 151 -12.15 15.46 -5.56
N ILE A 152 -11.62 16.35 -4.73
CA ILE A 152 -11.46 16.16 -3.29
C ILE A 152 -11.58 17.48 -2.55
N SER A 153 -12.12 17.46 -1.33
CA SER A 153 -12.13 18.64 -0.46
C SER A 153 -10.72 19.10 -0.09
N LEU A 154 -10.49 20.41 -0.15
CA LEU A 154 -9.28 21.05 0.38
C LEU A 154 -9.44 21.21 1.90
N SER A 155 -9.15 20.13 2.63
CA SER A 155 -9.30 20.05 4.08
C SER A 155 -8.22 19.11 4.64
N MET A 156 -7.03 19.63 4.91
CA MET A 156 -5.87 18.83 5.32
C MET A 156 -5.57 18.95 6.82
N TYR A 157 -6.59 18.93 7.68
CA TYR A 157 -6.43 19.13 9.13
C TYR A 157 -5.75 17.98 9.88
N THR A 158 -5.50 16.83 9.24
CA THR A 158 -4.93 15.62 9.85
C THR A 158 -3.91 14.96 8.92
N PRO A 159 -2.97 14.14 9.45
CA PRO A 159 -2.06 13.35 8.63
C PRO A 159 -2.80 12.49 7.59
N ASP A 160 -3.90 11.86 8.00
CA ASP A 160 -4.74 11.01 7.13
C ASP A 160 -5.38 11.79 5.98
N ALA A 161 -5.83 13.02 6.25
CA ALA A 161 -6.38 13.89 5.22
C ALA A 161 -5.31 14.31 4.21
N CYS A 162 -4.10 14.62 4.69
CA CYS A 162 -2.95 14.94 3.84
C CYS A 162 -2.54 13.73 2.96
N GLN A 163 -2.46 12.52 3.55
CA GLN A 163 -2.23 11.29 2.79
C GLN A 163 -3.34 11.00 1.78
N THR A 164 -4.60 11.31 2.11
CA THR A 164 -5.73 11.13 1.18
C THR A 164 -5.62 12.07 -0.02
N MET A 165 -5.16 13.30 0.17
CA MET A 165 -4.84 14.23 -0.92
C MET A 165 -3.73 13.68 -1.82
N SER A 166 -2.60 13.29 -1.23
CA SER A 166 -1.49 12.66 -1.95
C SER A 166 -1.94 11.43 -2.75
N ARG A 167 -2.67 10.51 -2.11
CA ARG A 167 -3.27 9.31 -2.74
C ARG A 167 -4.19 9.66 -3.91
N THR A 168 -4.99 10.71 -3.77
CA THR A 168 -5.87 11.18 -4.85
C THR A 168 -5.08 11.68 -6.04
N LEU A 169 -4.01 12.44 -5.82
CA LEU A 169 -3.13 12.88 -6.90
C LEU A 169 -2.40 11.69 -7.54
N TYR A 170 -1.84 10.77 -6.74
CA TYR A 170 -1.21 9.55 -7.25
C TYR A 170 -2.13 8.79 -8.22
N HIS A 171 -3.37 8.50 -7.81
CA HIS A 171 -4.30 7.76 -8.67
C HIS A 171 -4.74 8.55 -9.91
N ALA A 172 -4.84 9.88 -9.83
CA ALA A 172 -5.09 10.72 -11.01
C ALA A 172 -3.94 10.60 -12.02
N PHE A 173 -2.68 10.63 -11.56
CA PHE A 173 -1.52 10.43 -12.42
C PHE A 173 -1.46 9.01 -12.97
N PHE A 174 -1.62 8.01 -12.09
CA PHE A 174 -1.53 6.60 -12.47
C PHE A 174 -2.57 6.23 -13.52
N ASP A 175 -3.85 6.50 -13.26
CA ASP A 175 -4.94 6.10 -14.16
C ASP A 175 -4.92 6.91 -15.48
N SER A 176 -4.34 8.11 -15.50
CA SER A 176 -4.18 8.90 -16.73
C SER A 176 -3.03 8.42 -17.63
N LYS A 177 -2.06 7.67 -17.10
CA LYS A 177 -0.81 7.31 -17.80
C LYS A 177 -0.58 5.81 -17.95
N VAL A 178 -1.17 5.00 -17.08
CA VAL A 178 -1.05 3.54 -17.08
C VAL A 178 -2.40 2.94 -17.44
N HIS A 179 -2.47 2.33 -18.63
CA HIS A 179 -3.71 1.80 -19.20
C HIS A 179 -3.79 0.27 -19.17
N ALA A 180 -2.99 -0.38 -18.33
CA ALA A 180 -3.02 -1.84 -18.18
C ALA A 180 -4.20 -2.24 -17.28
N ARG A 181 -5.28 -2.73 -17.89
CA ARG A 181 -6.52 -3.07 -17.18
C ARG A 181 -6.27 -4.09 -16.07
N ASN A 182 -5.54 -5.15 -16.39
CA ASN A 182 -5.33 -6.27 -15.49
C ASN A 182 -4.54 -5.95 -14.22
N LEU A 183 -4.07 -4.71 -14.02
CA LEU A 183 -3.52 -4.21 -12.74
C LEU A 183 -4.61 -3.91 -11.70
N HIS A 184 -5.83 -3.60 -12.14
CA HIS A 184 -6.96 -3.28 -11.26
C HIS A 184 -7.71 -4.53 -10.78
N TYR A 185 -7.15 -5.71 -11.04
CA TYR A 185 -7.72 -7.00 -10.69
C TYR A 185 -6.64 -7.97 -10.23
N GLN A 186 -7.06 -8.91 -9.40
CA GLN A 186 -6.26 -10.03 -8.98
C GLN A 186 -5.90 -10.90 -10.19
N PRO A 187 -4.70 -11.49 -10.24
CA PRO A 187 -3.67 -11.52 -9.19
C PRO A 187 -2.62 -10.40 -9.29
N ASN A 188 -2.91 -9.26 -9.91
CA ASN A 188 -1.91 -8.18 -10.09
C ASN A 188 -2.18 -6.94 -9.22
N GLU A 189 -3.07 -7.04 -8.22
CA GLU A 189 -3.38 -5.88 -7.38
C GLU A 189 -2.18 -5.47 -6.54
N TRP A 190 -1.27 -6.39 -6.20
CA TRP A 190 -0.03 -6.08 -5.48
C TRP A 190 0.78 -4.97 -6.17
N LEU A 191 0.81 -4.94 -7.50
CA LEU A 191 1.58 -3.96 -8.24
C LEU A 191 0.89 -2.60 -8.19
N TYR A 192 -0.43 -2.55 -8.40
CA TYR A 192 -1.22 -1.32 -8.31
C TYR A 192 -1.21 -0.72 -6.90
N ARG A 193 -1.58 -1.53 -5.89
CA ARG A 193 -1.64 -1.09 -4.49
C ARG A 193 -0.26 -0.78 -3.93
N GLY A 194 0.72 -1.63 -4.23
CA GLY A 194 2.07 -1.48 -3.70
C GLY A 194 2.82 -0.29 -4.29
N LEU A 195 2.66 0.00 -5.59
CA LEU A 195 3.19 1.25 -6.16
C LEU A 195 2.50 2.47 -5.55
N GLY A 196 1.19 2.40 -5.31
CA GLY A 196 0.46 3.45 -4.59
C GLY A 196 1.05 3.72 -3.22
N ASP A 197 1.20 2.70 -2.38
CA ASP A 197 1.82 2.85 -1.06
C ASP A 197 3.25 3.42 -1.14
N ARG A 198 4.09 2.90 -2.05
CA ARG A 198 5.46 3.40 -2.27
C ARG A 198 5.48 4.90 -2.54
N TYR A 199 4.73 5.35 -3.54
CA TYR A 199 4.78 6.73 -4.00
C TYR A 199 4.02 7.70 -3.09
N ILE A 200 2.99 7.25 -2.39
CA ILE A 200 2.30 8.07 -1.38
C ILE A 200 3.27 8.36 -0.21
N ASN A 201 3.96 7.34 0.31
CA ASN A 201 4.94 7.53 1.38
C ASN A 201 6.10 8.44 0.94
N ALA A 202 6.66 8.18 -0.25
CA ALA A 202 7.74 9.02 -0.77
C ALA A 202 7.30 10.47 -1.06
N SER A 203 6.04 10.71 -1.46
CA SER A 203 5.52 12.06 -1.64
C SER A 203 5.36 12.81 -0.29
N ALA A 204 4.99 12.10 0.77
CA ALA A 204 4.94 12.66 2.13
C ALA A 204 6.34 13.04 2.60
N ASP A 205 7.35 12.22 2.28
CA ASP A 205 8.75 12.51 2.55
C ASP A 205 9.30 13.70 1.76
N ALA A 206 8.77 13.97 0.57
CA ALA A 206 9.16 15.10 -0.25
C ALA A 206 8.60 16.46 0.25
N LEU A 207 7.66 16.46 1.20
CA LEU A 207 7.10 17.71 1.73
C LEU A 207 8.16 18.56 2.47
N PRO A 208 8.09 19.90 2.38
CA PRO A 208 8.82 20.81 3.25
C PRO A 208 8.60 20.48 4.73
N GLN A 209 9.66 20.61 5.55
CA GLN A 209 9.59 20.28 6.97
C GLN A 209 8.52 21.09 7.71
N GLU A 210 8.32 22.35 7.31
CA GLU A 210 7.29 23.20 7.91
C GLU A 210 5.87 22.64 7.70
N LEU A 211 5.61 22.01 6.55
CA LEU A 211 4.32 21.38 6.26
C LEU A 211 4.20 20.03 6.97
N LYS A 212 5.29 19.26 7.05
CA LYS A 212 5.31 18.01 7.83
C LYS A 212 4.97 18.27 9.30
N ASP A 213 5.62 19.27 9.90
CA ASP A 213 5.39 19.66 11.29
C ASP A 213 3.96 20.19 11.50
N LEU A 214 3.44 20.99 10.56
CA LEU A 214 2.08 21.54 10.61
C LEU A 214 1.00 20.45 10.61
N TYR A 215 1.16 19.44 9.75
CA TYR A 215 0.15 18.38 9.57
C TYR A 215 0.42 17.15 10.43
N GLY A 216 1.51 17.11 11.22
CA GLY A 216 1.89 15.96 12.03
C GLY A 216 2.26 14.73 11.18
N ILE A 217 2.84 14.95 9.99
CA ILE A 217 3.22 13.87 9.08
C ILE A 217 4.50 13.24 9.60
N GLU A 218 4.35 12.08 10.21
CA GLU A 218 5.45 11.21 10.60
C GLU A 218 5.51 10.01 9.65
N VAL A 219 6.73 9.58 9.30
CA VAL A 219 6.94 8.34 8.55
C VAL A 219 6.73 7.16 9.51
N GLN A 220 5.47 6.76 9.71
CA GLN A 220 5.12 5.78 10.73
C GLN A 220 5.48 4.33 10.37
N ASP A 221 5.77 4.02 9.10
CA ASP A 221 6.15 2.67 8.69
C ASP A 221 7.16 2.67 7.54
N ASN A 222 8.41 2.99 7.88
CA ASN A 222 9.51 2.97 6.91
C ASN A 222 9.94 1.54 6.56
N LEU A 223 10.79 1.41 5.54
CA LEU A 223 11.29 0.12 5.08
C LEU A 223 11.96 -0.72 6.20
N ASN A 224 12.55 -0.09 7.20
CA ASN A 224 13.22 -0.75 8.32
C ASN A 224 12.19 -1.45 9.24
N THR A 225 11.10 -0.78 9.63
CA THR A 225 10.05 -1.41 10.45
C THR A 225 9.33 -2.52 9.69
N ARG A 226 9.07 -2.32 8.38
CA ARG A 226 8.51 -3.36 7.50
C ARG A 226 9.41 -4.58 7.40
N TYR A 227 10.72 -4.39 7.25
CA TYR A 227 11.67 -5.50 7.19
C TYR A 227 11.74 -6.27 8.52
N MET A 228 11.66 -5.58 9.66
CA MET A 228 11.56 -6.23 10.96
C MET A 228 10.32 -7.10 11.11
N LYS A 229 9.14 -6.56 10.76
CA LYS A 229 7.86 -7.30 10.76
C LYS A 229 7.94 -8.51 9.82
N TYR A 230 8.50 -8.32 8.62
CA TYR A 230 8.68 -9.37 7.63
C TYR A 230 9.54 -10.52 8.15
N LEU A 231 10.72 -10.22 8.71
CA LEU A 231 11.62 -11.20 9.30
C LEU A 231 10.92 -11.97 10.41
N PHE A 232 10.32 -11.26 11.37
CA PHE A 232 9.68 -11.88 12.53
C PHE A 232 8.54 -12.82 12.12
N VAL A 233 7.59 -12.32 11.32
CA VAL A 233 6.40 -13.10 10.94
C VAL A 233 6.74 -14.22 9.97
N SER A 234 7.60 -13.98 8.97
CA SER A 234 7.92 -15.01 7.96
C SER A 234 8.72 -16.18 8.54
N LEU A 235 9.61 -15.92 9.50
CA LEU A 235 10.45 -16.96 10.10
C LEU A 235 9.72 -17.71 11.22
N LYS A 236 8.68 -17.11 11.81
CA LYS A 236 7.84 -17.73 12.85
C LYS A 236 6.62 -18.47 12.28
N ASP A 237 6.10 -18.02 11.13
CA ASP A 237 4.92 -18.58 10.48
C ASP A 237 5.14 -18.74 8.95
N PRO A 238 5.54 -19.94 8.50
CA PRO A 238 5.76 -20.22 7.08
C PRO A 238 4.51 -20.03 6.21
N THR A 239 3.31 -20.12 6.79
CA THR A 239 2.07 -19.91 6.03
C THR A 239 1.91 -18.45 5.61
N MET A 240 2.39 -17.51 6.45
CA MET A 240 2.46 -16.09 6.13
C MET A 240 3.57 -15.81 5.11
N ALA A 241 4.73 -16.49 5.25
CA ALA A 241 5.83 -16.37 4.28
C ALA A 241 5.41 -16.81 2.86
N ALA A 242 4.58 -17.85 2.76
CA ALA A 242 4.12 -18.45 1.50
C ALA A 242 3.07 -17.62 0.73
N LEU A 243 2.54 -16.53 1.31
CA LEU A 243 1.55 -15.69 0.65
C LEU A 243 2.09 -15.11 -0.66
N SER A 244 1.33 -15.25 -1.74
CA SER A 244 1.73 -14.87 -3.10
C SER A 244 0.58 -14.19 -3.85
N SER A 245 0.90 -13.63 -5.01
CA SER A 245 -0.06 -12.94 -5.88
C SER A 245 -1.24 -13.85 -6.28
N ASP A 246 -0.98 -15.15 -6.47
CA ASP A 246 -2.01 -16.12 -6.86
C ASP A 246 -3.05 -16.37 -5.77
N MET A 247 -2.78 -15.94 -4.53
CA MET A 247 -3.68 -16.06 -3.39
C MET A 247 -4.51 -14.79 -3.17
N GLU A 248 -4.25 -13.69 -3.90
CA GLU A 248 -5.05 -12.47 -3.79
C GLU A 248 -6.55 -12.78 -3.95
N GLY A 249 -7.37 -12.22 -3.06
CA GLY A 249 -8.83 -12.45 -2.99
C GLY A 249 -9.28 -13.71 -2.28
N SER A 250 -8.35 -14.59 -1.92
CA SER A 250 -8.60 -15.73 -1.05
C SER A 250 -7.97 -15.58 0.34
N MET A 251 -7.10 -14.57 0.51
CA MET A 251 -6.44 -14.27 1.77
C MET A 251 -7.44 -13.79 2.82
N ALA A 252 -7.24 -14.21 4.07
CA ALA A 252 -7.89 -13.61 5.22
C ALA A 252 -7.34 -12.19 5.48
N ALA A 253 -8.04 -11.34 6.22
CA ALA A 253 -7.67 -9.95 6.44
C ALA A 253 -6.28 -9.78 7.06
N GLY A 254 -5.88 -10.63 8.01
CA GLY A 254 -4.53 -10.62 8.56
C GLY A 254 -3.45 -11.04 7.56
N GLN A 255 -3.78 -11.95 6.63
CA GLN A 255 -2.89 -12.32 5.52
C GLN A 255 -2.78 -11.19 4.50
N GLU A 256 -3.90 -10.53 4.15
CA GLU A 256 -3.91 -9.37 3.26
C GLU A 256 -3.07 -8.22 3.82
N ASP A 257 -3.20 -7.93 5.13
CA ASP A 257 -2.40 -6.90 5.80
C ASP A 257 -0.91 -7.22 5.69
N PHE A 258 -0.48 -8.41 6.10
CA PHE A 258 0.92 -8.81 5.98
C PHE A 258 1.41 -8.80 4.53
N TYR A 259 0.61 -9.30 3.60
CA TYR A 259 0.99 -9.37 2.20
C TYR A 259 1.16 -7.96 1.60
N PHE A 260 0.14 -7.11 1.65
CA PHE A 260 0.15 -5.82 0.99
C PHE A 260 0.93 -4.74 1.74
N ASN A 261 0.94 -4.75 3.07
CA ASN A 261 1.56 -3.68 3.87
C ASN A 261 2.99 -4.00 4.32
N VAL A 262 3.39 -5.29 4.32
CA VAL A 262 4.73 -5.71 4.75
C VAL A 262 5.52 -6.35 3.61
N LYS A 263 5.02 -7.43 3.01
CA LYS A 263 5.78 -8.21 2.01
C LYS A 263 5.92 -7.51 0.65
N VAL A 264 4.82 -7.04 0.08
CA VAL A 264 4.77 -6.39 -1.25
C VAL A 264 5.70 -5.17 -1.32
N PRO A 265 5.76 -4.26 -0.33
CA PRO A 265 6.68 -3.13 -0.37
C PRO A 265 8.16 -3.55 -0.43
N LEU A 266 8.56 -4.58 0.31
CA LEU A 266 9.93 -5.11 0.28
C LEU A 266 10.27 -5.74 -1.07
N ILE A 267 9.30 -6.41 -1.67
CA ILE A 267 9.44 -6.97 -3.00
C ILE A 267 9.60 -5.88 -4.06
N LEU A 268 8.78 -4.83 -4.01
CA LEU A 268 8.90 -3.68 -4.92
C LEU A 268 10.25 -2.99 -4.77
N GLU A 269 10.71 -2.78 -3.54
CA GLU A 269 12.05 -2.22 -3.30
C GLU A 269 13.16 -3.16 -3.78
N THR A 270 12.97 -4.48 -3.68
CA THR A 270 13.93 -5.45 -4.22
C THR A 270 14.04 -5.31 -5.74
N ILE A 271 12.91 -5.20 -6.45
CA ILE A 271 12.90 -5.02 -7.89
C ILE A 271 13.58 -3.70 -8.26
N GLU A 272 13.17 -2.59 -7.63
CA GLU A 272 13.76 -1.27 -7.86
C GLU A 272 15.26 -1.24 -7.54
N SER A 273 15.72 -1.97 -6.52
CA SER A 273 17.15 -2.06 -6.19
C SER A 273 17.97 -2.74 -7.29
N PHE A 274 17.40 -3.73 -7.99
CA PHE A 274 18.07 -4.37 -9.12
C PHE A 274 18.05 -3.51 -10.40
N THR A 275 17.07 -2.63 -10.56
CA THR A 275 16.90 -1.79 -11.76
C THR A 275 17.45 -0.36 -11.62
N SER A 276 17.58 0.14 -10.39
CA SER A 276 17.98 1.52 -10.07
C SER A 276 19.36 1.92 -10.59
N GLN A 277 20.24 0.96 -10.85
CA GLN A 277 21.53 1.25 -11.49
C GLN A 277 21.39 1.74 -12.94
N THR A 278 20.25 1.47 -13.58
CA THR A 278 19.97 1.90 -14.95
C THR A 278 18.86 2.95 -15.02
N GLN A 279 17.84 2.88 -14.15
CA GLN A 279 16.70 3.81 -14.14
C GLN A 279 15.99 3.77 -12.79
N GLU A 280 15.77 4.92 -12.15
CA GLU A 280 14.85 5.04 -11.01
C GLU A 280 13.40 4.85 -11.49
N ASN A 281 12.52 4.31 -10.64
CA ASN A 281 11.10 4.08 -10.97
C ASN A 281 10.90 3.16 -12.18
N ALA A 282 11.77 2.16 -12.32
CA ALA A 282 11.79 1.31 -13.51
C ALA A 282 10.47 0.54 -13.69
N LEU A 283 9.83 0.11 -12.59
CA LEU A 283 8.52 -0.55 -12.65
C LEU A 283 7.47 0.39 -13.25
N LEU A 284 7.39 1.62 -12.75
CA LEU A 284 6.40 2.58 -13.22
C LEU A 284 6.65 2.95 -14.69
N HIS A 285 7.90 3.21 -15.06
CA HIS A 285 8.26 3.53 -16.44
C HIS A 285 7.93 2.39 -17.39
N TYR A 286 8.21 1.14 -17.02
CA TYR A 286 7.81 -0.02 -17.83
C TYR A 286 6.30 -0.04 -18.09
N LEU A 287 5.49 0.23 -17.05
CA LEU A 287 4.03 0.26 -17.17
C LEU A 287 3.53 1.41 -18.06
N MET A 288 4.17 2.58 -17.98
CA MET A 288 3.83 3.74 -18.81
C MET A 288 4.22 3.58 -20.28
N GLU A 289 5.26 2.80 -20.57
CA GLU A 289 5.70 2.52 -21.94
C GLU A 289 4.87 1.43 -22.65
N LEU A 290 3.97 0.74 -21.91
CA LEU A 290 3.06 -0.22 -22.51
C LEU A 290 2.15 0.49 -23.54
N PRO A 291 1.92 -0.14 -24.71
CA PRO A 291 0.93 0.36 -25.65
C PRO A 291 -0.42 0.59 -24.97
N GLN A 292 -1.11 1.66 -25.37
CA GLN A 292 -2.45 1.95 -24.88
C GLN A 292 -3.36 0.72 -25.00
N HIS A 293 -4.10 0.46 -23.93
CA HIS A 293 -5.06 -0.62 -23.83
C HIS A 293 -4.48 -2.04 -23.87
N GLN A 294 -3.19 -2.20 -23.54
CA GLN A 294 -2.55 -3.50 -23.43
C GLN A 294 -2.44 -3.94 -21.96
N ASP A 295 -2.89 -5.17 -21.67
CA ASP A 295 -2.66 -5.81 -20.37
C ASP A 295 -1.17 -6.09 -20.14
N VAL A 296 -0.71 -5.92 -18.90
CA VAL A 296 0.66 -6.24 -18.51
C VAL A 296 0.86 -7.76 -18.48
N ASN A 297 1.98 -8.22 -19.00
CA ASN A 297 2.43 -9.60 -18.79
C ASN A 297 3.46 -9.60 -17.67
N ILE A 298 3.06 -10.03 -16.46
CA ILE A 298 3.94 -9.99 -15.27
C ILE A 298 5.22 -10.81 -15.49
N SER A 299 5.13 -12.01 -16.09
CA SER A 299 6.33 -12.82 -16.34
C SER A 299 7.32 -12.10 -17.26
N ARG A 300 6.81 -11.41 -18.29
CA ARG A 300 7.65 -10.62 -19.18
C ARG A 300 8.21 -9.38 -18.48
N LEU A 301 7.39 -8.65 -17.72
CA LEU A 301 7.83 -7.51 -16.92
C LEU A 301 8.98 -7.90 -15.98
N MET A 302 8.81 -8.99 -15.23
CA MET A 302 9.83 -9.48 -14.31
C MET A 302 11.10 -9.91 -15.05
N GLN A 303 10.96 -10.57 -16.19
CA GLN A 303 12.11 -10.97 -17.01
C GLN A 303 12.86 -9.78 -17.62
N ASP A 304 12.15 -8.77 -18.11
CA ASP A 304 12.70 -7.57 -18.73
C ASP A 304 13.42 -6.70 -17.69
N LEU A 305 12.86 -6.57 -16.48
CA LEU A 305 13.43 -5.76 -15.40
C LEU A 305 14.56 -6.47 -14.65
N LEU A 306 14.43 -7.76 -14.36
CA LEU A 306 15.36 -8.47 -13.46
C LEU A 306 16.40 -9.31 -14.18
N GLY A 307 16.17 -9.67 -15.45
CA GLY A 307 17.10 -10.50 -16.22
C GLY A 307 17.37 -11.85 -15.55
N GLU A 308 18.63 -12.09 -15.18
CA GLU A 308 19.05 -13.32 -14.49
C GLU A 308 18.54 -13.45 -13.05
N ASN A 309 18.14 -12.33 -12.42
CA ASN A 309 17.64 -12.30 -11.05
C ASN A 309 16.15 -12.67 -10.94
N GLU A 310 15.43 -12.81 -12.07
CA GLU A 310 13.99 -13.07 -12.08
C GLU A 310 13.59 -14.30 -11.24
N ALA A 311 14.29 -15.42 -11.44
CA ALA A 311 13.95 -16.67 -10.78
C ALA A 311 14.12 -16.60 -9.26
N MET A 312 15.12 -15.83 -8.80
CA MET A 312 15.37 -15.59 -7.39
C MET A 312 14.29 -14.70 -6.77
N VAL A 313 13.95 -13.57 -7.41
CA VAL A 313 12.89 -12.68 -6.91
C VAL A 313 11.52 -13.36 -6.93
N ARG A 314 11.22 -14.19 -7.94
CA ARG A 314 10.01 -15.01 -7.97
C ARG A 314 9.95 -15.98 -6.79
N ALA A 315 11.08 -16.53 -6.36
CA ALA A 315 11.12 -17.40 -5.20
C ALA A 315 10.77 -16.66 -3.89
N TYR A 316 11.09 -15.38 -3.80
CA TYR A 316 10.68 -14.51 -2.69
C TYR A 316 9.18 -14.24 -2.69
N PHE A 317 8.61 -13.95 -3.87
CA PHE A 317 7.16 -13.77 -4.03
C PHE A 317 6.38 -15.00 -3.57
N SER A 318 6.81 -16.20 -3.93
CA SER A 318 6.13 -17.45 -3.56
C SER A 318 6.41 -17.92 -2.12
N GLY A 319 7.35 -17.29 -1.42
CA GLY A 319 7.79 -17.72 -0.08
C GLY A 319 8.63 -19.00 -0.07
N THR A 320 9.02 -19.50 -1.25
CA THR A 320 9.99 -20.62 -1.35
C THR A 320 11.41 -20.21 -0.97
N SER A 321 11.67 -18.90 -0.93
CA SER A 321 12.88 -18.31 -0.40
C SER A 321 12.54 -17.04 0.37
N PHE A 322 13.45 -16.61 1.23
CA PHE A 322 13.34 -15.42 2.06
C PHE A 322 14.00 -14.21 1.39
N ILE A 323 13.43 -13.00 1.50
CA ILE A 323 13.98 -11.76 0.93
C ILE A 323 15.18 -11.28 1.76
N PRO A 324 16.43 -11.35 1.27
CA PRO A 324 17.59 -10.86 2.01
C PRO A 324 17.59 -9.33 2.17
N ASN A 325 18.40 -8.84 3.09
CA ASN A 325 18.60 -7.41 3.30
C ASN A 325 19.49 -6.80 2.20
N TYR A 326 18.88 -6.40 1.09
CA TYR A 326 19.59 -5.75 -0.03
C TYR A 326 19.93 -4.28 0.22
N TRP A 327 19.31 -3.65 1.21
CA TRP A 327 19.27 -2.19 1.35
C TRP A 327 20.14 -1.65 2.48
N ASN A 328 21.00 -2.51 3.05
CA ASN A 328 21.83 -2.19 4.22
C ASN A 328 21.00 -1.67 5.41
N LEU A 329 19.78 -2.19 5.59
CA LEU A 329 18.97 -1.85 6.74
C LEU A 329 19.64 -2.35 8.02
N SER A 330 19.49 -1.60 9.10
CA SER A 330 19.98 -2.02 10.41
C SER A 330 19.07 -1.47 11.49
N ALA A 331 18.76 -2.33 12.45
CA ALA A 331 18.05 -2.02 13.68
C ALA A 331 18.91 -2.37 14.92
N GLN A 332 20.24 -2.42 14.77
CA GLN A 332 21.17 -2.71 15.87
C GLN A 332 21.13 -1.68 16.99
N ASN A 333 20.81 -0.42 16.65
CA ASN A 333 20.77 0.68 17.60
C ASN A 333 19.37 0.87 18.22
N TRP A 334 18.40 0.03 17.85
CA TRP A 334 17.05 0.11 18.43
C TRP A 334 17.07 -0.47 19.85
N SER A 335 16.28 0.12 20.75
CA SER A 335 16.13 -0.45 22.08
C SER A 335 15.37 -1.79 22.00
N PRO A 336 15.65 -2.74 22.90
CA PRO A 336 14.85 -3.95 23.03
C PRO A 336 13.36 -3.65 23.23
N GLU A 337 13.03 -2.68 24.09
CA GLU A 337 11.68 -2.15 24.31
C GLU A 337 10.98 -1.75 23.01
N TYR A 338 11.61 -0.92 22.19
CA TYR A 338 11.00 -0.47 20.95
C TYR A 338 10.73 -1.63 19.99
N THR A 339 11.70 -2.55 19.86
CA THR A 339 11.58 -3.72 18.99
C THR A 339 10.44 -4.65 19.45
N VAL A 340 10.37 -4.94 20.75
CA VAL A 340 9.31 -5.79 21.33
C VAL A 340 7.95 -5.12 21.17
N ASN A 341 7.82 -3.83 21.49
CA ASN A 341 6.55 -3.10 21.38
C ASN A 341 6.05 -3.01 19.93
N LEU A 342 6.96 -2.80 18.97
CA LEU A 342 6.63 -2.79 17.54
C LEU A 342 6.04 -4.14 17.09
N LEU A 343 6.70 -5.23 17.45
CA LEU A 343 6.29 -6.58 17.05
C LEU A 343 5.05 -7.06 17.81
N ALA A 344 4.94 -6.75 19.10
CA ALA A 344 3.76 -7.02 19.92
C ALA A 344 2.53 -6.32 19.35
N SER A 345 2.63 -5.02 19.07
CA SER A 345 1.53 -4.24 18.48
C SER A 345 1.10 -4.80 17.12
N TYR A 346 2.05 -5.32 16.34
CA TYR A 346 1.74 -5.90 15.04
C TYR A 346 1.08 -7.29 15.15
N GLU A 347 1.55 -8.14 16.06
CA GLU A 347 0.93 -9.43 16.37
C GLU A 347 -0.49 -9.27 16.91
N ASP A 348 -0.72 -8.28 17.79
CA ASP A 348 -2.05 -7.89 18.28
C ASP A 348 -2.98 -7.50 17.10
N ASN A 349 -2.47 -6.67 16.18
CA ASN A 349 -3.22 -6.24 15.00
C ASN A 349 -3.58 -7.42 14.09
N LEU A 350 -2.62 -8.32 13.81
CA LEU A 350 -2.88 -9.52 13.02
C LEU A 350 -3.96 -10.39 13.66
N SER A 351 -3.85 -10.66 14.97
CA SER A 351 -4.86 -11.44 15.71
C SER A 351 -6.24 -10.82 15.60
N ALA A 352 -6.34 -9.50 15.82
CA ALA A 352 -7.61 -8.79 15.70
C ALA A 352 -8.22 -8.89 14.29
N LEU A 353 -7.40 -8.82 13.24
CA LEU A 353 -7.85 -8.94 11.85
C LEU A 353 -8.37 -10.36 11.52
N PHE A 354 -7.69 -11.40 12.00
CA PHE A 354 -8.16 -12.78 11.83
C PHE A 354 -9.44 -13.06 12.62
N ASP A 355 -9.54 -12.56 13.86
CA ASP A 355 -10.71 -12.72 14.72
C ASP A 355 -11.98 -12.10 14.10
N GLN A 356 -11.86 -10.96 13.41
CA GLN A 356 -12.97 -10.32 12.70
C GLN A 356 -13.60 -11.22 11.62
N GLN A 357 -12.84 -12.19 11.11
CA GLN A 357 -13.29 -13.14 10.09
C GLN A 357 -13.51 -14.55 10.63
N TYR A 358 -13.45 -14.73 11.95
CA TYR A 358 -13.54 -16.04 12.61
C TYR A 358 -12.54 -17.07 12.08
N VAL A 359 -11.39 -16.59 11.62
CA VAL A 359 -10.28 -17.45 11.19
C VAL A 359 -9.40 -17.70 12.40
N LEU A 360 -9.08 -18.97 12.67
CA LEU A 360 -8.22 -19.32 13.79
C LEU A 360 -6.80 -18.81 13.53
N TYR A 361 -6.40 -17.80 14.28
CA TYR A 361 -5.03 -17.32 14.38
C TYR A 361 -4.65 -17.26 15.86
N PRO A 362 -3.79 -18.16 16.36
CA PRO A 362 -3.40 -18.16 17.76
C PRO A 362 -2.61 -16.90 18.06
N TYR A 363 -3.16 -16.02 18.90
CA TYR A 363 -2.42 -14.90 19.45
C TYR A 363 -1.19 -15.41 20.21
N ASP A 364 -0.02 -14.88 19.87
CA ASP A 364 1.23 -15.28 20.50
C ASP A 364 1.99 -14.07 21.07
N PRO A 365 1.86 -13.80 22.39
CA PRO A 365 2.43 -12.61 23.02
C PRO A 365 3.92 -12.43 22.72
N VAL A 366 4.31 -11.21 22.36
CA VAL A 366 5.71 -10.89 22.08
C VAL A 366 6.34 -10.24 23.31
N PHE A 367 7.31 -10.93 23.89
CA PHE A 367 8.12 -10.46 25.02
C PHE A 367 9.47 -11.20 24.99
N LEU A 368 10.45 -10.69 25.73
CA LEU A 368 11.76 -11.33 25.89
C LEU A 368 11.94 -11.85 27.32
N ILE A 369 12.31 -13.12 27.47
CA ILE A 369 12.76 -13.65 28.76
C ILE A 369 14.15 -13.08 29.11
N GLU A 370 14.60 -13.28 30.35
CA GLU A 370 15.93 -12.86 30.79
C GLU A 370 17.03 -13.26 29.78
N THR A 371 17.71 -12.24 29.23
CA THR A 371 18.55 -12.39 28.04
C THR A 371 19.75 -13.30 28.27
N ASP A 372 20.36 -13.23 29.47
CA ASP A 372 21.52 -14.04 29.82
C ASP A 372 21.15 -15.53 29.92
N GLN A 373 19.97 -15.83 30.48
CA GLN A 373 19.46 -17.21 30.52
C GLN A 373 19.17 -17.72 29.11
N LEU A 374 18.53 -16.91 28.26
CA LEU A 374 18.24 -17.30 26.88
C LEU A 374 19.52 -17.63 26.10
N LYS A 375 20.57 -16.82 26.23
CA LYS A 375 21.87 -17.09 25.60
C LYS A 375 22.49 -18.41 26.07
N GLN A 376 22.39 -18.71 27.37
CA GLN A 376 22.84 -19.98 27.91
C GLN A 376 22.09 -21.16 27.28
N GLU A 377 20.76 -21.09 27.21
CA GLU A 377 19.93 -22.16 26.62
C GLU A 377 20.23 -22.37 25.12
N ILE A 378 20.45 -21.28 24.37
CA ILE A 378 20.83 -21.34 22.95
C ILE A 378 22.10 -22.18 22.79
N GLU A 379 23.13 -21.91 23.60
CA GLU A 379 24.41 -22.62 23.52
C GLU A 379 24.31 -24.07 24.01
N GLU A 380 23.65 -24.32 25.14
CA GLU A 380 23.57 -25.65 25.76
C GLU A 380 22.77 -26.66 24.94
N ARG A 381 21.69 -26.20 24.28
CA ARG A 381 20.80 -27.05 23.48
C ARG A 381 21.17 -27.06 22.00
N GLY A 382 22.01 -26.12 21.54
CA GLY A 382 22.31 -25.95 20.12
C GLY A 382 21.06 -25.54 19.34
N LEU A 383 20.30 -24.58 19.87
CA LEU A 383 19.05 -24.11 19.28
C LEU A 383 19.30 -23.45 17.92
N SER A 384 18.33 -23.61 17.03
CA SER A 384 18.33 -22.97 15.73
C SER A 384 16.90 -22.77 15.24
N PHE A 385 16.63 -21.62 14.62
CA PHE A 385 15.33 -21.32 13.99
C PHE A 385 15.40 -21.33 12.47
N ALA A 386 16.59 -21.26 11.87
CA ALA A 386 16.79 -21.26 10.42
C ALA A 386 18.22 -21.70 10.06
N THR A 387 18.59 -21.65 8.78
CA THR A 387 19.98 -21.94 8.39
C THR A 387 20.95 -20.91 9.01
N PRO A 388 22.23 -21.28 9.23
CA PRO A 388 23.23 -20.38 9.81
C PRO A 388 23.35 -19.03 9.08
N GLU A 389 23.14 -19.03 7.76
CA GLU A 389 23.19 -17.81 6.94
C GLU A 389 22.02 -16.87 7.26
N VAL A 390 20.81 -17.41 7.44
CA VAL A 390 19.62 -16.64 7.81
C VAL A 390 19.73 -16.11 9.23
N GLU A 391 20.18 -16.94 10.16
CA GLU A 391 20.39 -16.53 11.55
C GLU A 391 21.42 -15.40 11.66
N GLN A 392 22.54 -15.52 10.93
CA GLN A 392 23.55 -14.47 10.91
C GLN A 392 23.02 -13.19 10.25
N LEU A 393 22.17 -13.29 9.22
CA LEU A 393 21.53 -12.14 8.60
C LEU A 393 20.63 -11.41 9.61
N VAL A 394 19.76 -12.15 10.29
CA VAL A 394 18.86 -11.62 11.33
C VAL A 394 19.70 -10.97 12.43
N LYS A 395 20.72 -11.67 12.92
CA LYS A 395 21.60 -11.18 13.98
C LYS A 395 22.35 -9.91 13.59
N ASN A 396 22.81 -9.81 12.34
CA ASN A 396 23.45 -8.59 11.81
C ASN A 396 22.46 -7.43 11.66
N TYR A 397 21.18 -7.74 11.43
CA TYR A 397 20.12 -6.75 11.30
C TYR A 397 19.64 -6.22 12.67
N SER A 398 19.31 -7.10 13.62
CA SER A 398 18.90 -6.78 14.99
C SER A 398 19.16 -7.94 15.95
N GLU A 399 19.96 -7.70 16.99
CA GLU A 399 20.22 -8.69 18.05
C GLU A 399 18.93 -9.06 18.81
N THR A 400 18.05 -8.08 19.12
CA THR A 400 16.79 -8.34 19.82
C THR A 400 15.87 -9.25 19.00
N LEU A 401 15.74 -9.00 17.70
CA LEU A 401 14.95 -9.86 16.82
C LEU A 401 15.50 -11.29 16.76
N TYR A 402 16.82 -11.42 16.66
CA TYR A 402 17.49 -12.73 16.71
C TYR A 402 17.16 -13.48 18.00
N LEU A 403 17.21 -12.80 19.15
CA LEU A 403 16.87 -13.40 20.43
C LEU A 403 15.39 -13.80 20.51
N LEU A 404 14.47 -12.97 19.99
CA LEU A 404 13.04 -13.31 19.95
C LEU A 404 12.77 -14.58 19.10
N LEU A 405 13.44 -14.73 17.96
CA LEU A 405 13.31 -15.93 17.12
C LEU A 405 13.98 -17.15 17.76
N MET A 406 15.12 -16.97 18.45
CA MET A 406 15.73 -18.04 19.24
C MET A 406 14.87 -18.46 20.45
N GLN A 407 14.17 -17.52 21.07
CA GLN A 407 13.19 -17.82 22.11
C GLN A 407 12.05 -18.68 21.57
N ASN A 408 11.60 -18.44 20.34
CA ASN A 408 10.62 -19.29 19.68
C ASN A 408 11.17 -20.71 19.42
N ALA A 409 12.45 -20.83 19.03
CA ALA A 409 13.11 -22.12 18.92
C ALA A 409 13.26 -22.85 20.27
N LEU A 410 13.59 -22.12 21.35
CA LEU A 410 13.63 -22.66 22.71
C LEU A 410 12.25 -23.20 23.11
N ARG A 411 11.19 -22.42 22.86
CA ARG A 411 9.82 -22.84 23.15
C ARG A 411 9.46 -24.12 22.41
N ALA A 412 9.83 -24.24 21.13
CA ALA A 412 9.62 -25.45 20.34
C ALA A 412 10.38 -26.66 20.91
N ASP A 413 11.65 -26.50 21.27
CA ASP A 413 12.46 -27.56 21.88
C ASP A 413 11.86 -28.05 23.21
N LEU A 414 11.42 -27.12 24.08
CA LEU A 414 10.74 -27.46 25.34
C LEU A 414 9.42 -28.22 25.13
N CYS A 415 8.72 -27.95 24.03
CA CYS A 415 7.48 -28.63 23.65
C CYS A 415 7.73 -29.91 22.84
N GLY A 416 8.99 -30.27 22.55
CA GLY A 416 9.35 -31.46 21.76
C GLY A 416 9.02 -31.34 20.27
N ILE A 417 8.98 -30.12 19.72
CA ILE A 417 8.75 -29.85 18.29
C ILE A 417 10.11 -29.79 17.57
N GLU A 418 10.32 -30.68 16.59
CA GLU A 418 11.62 -30.82 15.90
C GLU A 418 11.97 -29.64 14.98
N ASP A 419 10.98 -29.09 14.27
CA ASP A 419 11.17 -27.99 13.31
C ASP A 419 10.32 -26.79 13.72
N PRO A 420 10.90 -25.76 14.38
CA PRO A 420 10.15 -24.56 14.78
C PRO A 420 9.63 -23.75 13.59
N GLY A 421 10.16 -23.99 12.38
CA GLY A 421 9.80 -23.34 11.14
C GLY A 421 8.86 -24.17 10.25
N ALA A 422 8.19 -25.19 10.78
CA ALA A 422 7.21 -25.96 10.01
C ALA A 422 5.81 -25.32 10.03
N ALA A 423 5.02 -25.57 8.98
CA ALA A 423 3.64 -25.09 8.90
C ALA A 423 2.77 -25.68 10.02
N GLY A 424 1.98 -24.84 10.69
CA GLY A 424 1.10 -25.26 11.79
C GLY A 424 1.74 -25.23 13.18
N VAL A 425 3.07 -25.10 13.27
CA VAL A 425 3.81 -25.06 14.55
C VAL A 425 3.34 -23.92 15.43
N LYS A 426 3.04 -22.74 14.88
CA LYS A 426 2.47 -21.63 15.65
C LYS A 426 1.18 -22.02 16.39
N THR A 427 0.32 -22.81 15.75
CA THR A 427 -0.92 -23.32 16.39
C THR A 427 -0.61 -24.37 17.46
N GLU A 428 0.34 -25.26 17.19
CA GLU A 428 0.75 -26.30 18.13
C GLU A 428 1.40 -25.73 19.39
N LEU A 429 2.29 -24.74 19.24
CA LEU A 429 2.94 -24.01 20.33
C LEU A 429 1.93 -23.31 21.24
N ASN A 430 0.83 -22.82 20.67
CA ASN A 430 -0.25 -22.13 21.39
C ASN A 430 -1.40 -23.05 21.79
N SER A 431 -1.22 -24.36 21.73
CA SER A 431 -2.14 -25.31 22.36
C SER A 431 -2.14 -25.13 23.88
N GLN A 432 -3.20 -25.60 24.56
CA GLN A 432 -3.31 -25.47 26.02
C GLN A 432 -2.13 -26.13 26.77
N GLU A 433 -1.66 -27.29 26.29
CA GLU A 433 -0.56 -28.03 26.91
C GLU A 433 0.78 -27.31 26.71
N ASN A 434 1.14 -27.00 25.46
CA ASN A 434 2.40 -26.34 25.13
C ASN A 434 2.45 -24.90 25.67
N GLY A 435 1.32 -24.21 25.69
CA GLY A 435 1.18 -22.90 26.32
C GLY A 435 1.46 -22.95 27.81
N GLN A 436 1.05 -24.02 28.51
CA GLN A 436 1.36 -24.18 29.94
C GLN A 436 2.84 -24.51 30.17
N ILE A 437 3.45 -25.39 29.35
CA ILE A 437 4.89 -25.68 29.41
C ILE A 437 5.69 -24.38 29.29
N TRP A 438 5.33 -23.54 28.33
CA TRP A 438 5.99 -22.25 28.12
C TRP A 438 5.76 -21.29 29.29
N ALA A 439 4.52 -21.15 29.78
CA ALA A 439 4.21 -20.27 30.91
C ALA A 439 4.94 -20.67 32.20
N ASP A 440 5.04 -21.98 32.48
CA ASP A 440 5.78 -22.50 33.64
C ASP A 440 7.28 -22.19 33.51
N TYR A 441 7.84 -22.34 32.31
CA TYR A 441 9.24 -22.01 32.04
C TYR A 441 9.52 -20.52 32.23
N VAL A 442 8.71 -19.64 31.62
CA VAL A 442 8.82 -18.18 31.75
C VAL A 442 8.71 -17.74 33.21
N THR A 443 7.80 -18.35 33.98
CA THR A 443 7.66 -18.07 35.43
C THR A 443 8.93 -18.44 36.22
N SER A 444 9.66 -19.46 35.78
CA SER A 444 10.90 -19.90 36.44
C SER A 444 12.12 -19.03 36.12
N VAL A 445 12.17 -18.44 34.92
CA VAL A 445 13.31 -17.66 34.42
C VAL A 445 13.12 -16.15 34.64
N GLY A 446 11.88 -15.66 34.52
CA GLY A 446 11.59 -14.23 34.50
C GLY A 446 11.50 -13.65 33.10
N ILE A 447 10.92 -12.45 33.02
CA ILE A 447 10.84 -11.61 31.83
C ILE A 447 11.84 -10.48 32.04
N GLU A 448 12.56 -10.10 31.00
CA GLU A 448 13.55 -9.03 31.05
C GLU A 448 12.91 -7.73 31.58
N GLU A 449 13.24 -7.34 32.82
CA GLU A 449 12.59 -6.23 33.55
C GLU A 449 12.96 -4.82 33.01
N SER A 450 13.76 -4.75 31.94
CA SER A 450 14.26 -3.51 31.33
C SER A 450 13.61 -3.17 29.98
N ILE A 451 12.48 -3.83 29.66
CA ILE A 451 11.68 -3.64 28.44
C ILE A 451 10.40 -2.86 28.77
#